data_AF-K1RL18-F1
#
_entry.id   AF-K1RL18-F1
#
_cell.length_a   1.000
_cell.length_b   1.000
_cell.length_c   1.000
_cell.angle_alpha   90.00
_cell.angle_beta   90.00
_cell.angle_gamma   90.00
#
_symmetry.space_group_name_H-M   'P 1'
#
loop_
_entity.id
_entity.type
_entity.pdbx_description
1 polymer ?
#
loop_
_entity_poly.entity_id
_entity_poly.type
_entity_poly.pdbx_seq_one_letter_code
_entity_poly.pdbx_strand_id
1 'polypeptide(L)'
;MLLGLTACGGSNSTESSDGIKTFTMFTAMPGSEINDDNDVMNIIAEKTGAKLKETWLTGQTDAEAIGTIIAGGEYPDFINGGDAMMSLYDAGVLVPWDDYLEKYPNLKEMYTDKEWDNFRQEDGKIYWANVFQNTYGEDRATTHNDEAFWIQARVLEWAGYPEIKTLDQYFDLLESYADANPTMANGTKNIPYTALCEDWRYFCIENAPQFLDGYPNDGSVIVDKDTMQVVDYNTTPTA
;
A
#
# COMPACT_ATOMS: atom_id res chain seq x y z
N MET A 1 -1.91 1.79 -4.53
CA MET A 1 -3.15 1.21 -3.97
C MET A 1 -4.32 1.72 -4.82
N LEU A 2 -5.05 0.83 -5.50
CA LEU A 2 -6.05 1.24 -6.51
C LEU A 2 -7.47 1.21 -5.92
N LEU A 3 -8.17 2.34 -5.92
CA LEU A 3 -9.56 2.41 -5.46
C LEU A 3 -10.52 2.29 -6.64
N GLY A 4 -11.49 1.38 -6.58
CA GLY A 4 -12.59 1.24 -7.52
C GLY A 4 -13.95 1.37 -6.81
N LEU A 5 -14.99 1.70 -7.59
CA LEU A 5 -16.39 1.73 -7.15
C LEU A 5 -17.13 0.54 -7.77
N THR A 6 -18.00 -0.14 -7.05
CA THR A 6 -18.71 -1.32 -7.58
C THR A 6 -20.14 -1.01 -8.03
N ALA A 7 -20.62 -1.70 -9.06
CA ALA A 7 -21.85 -1.39 -9.79
C ALA A 7 -23.14 -2.00 -9.17
N CYS A 8 -23.17 -2.15 -7.84
CA CYS A 8 -24.22 -2.77 -7.00
C CYS A 8 -24.14 -4.30 -6.87
N GLY A 9 -23.98 -4.76 -5.62
CA GLY A 9 -24.33 -6.10 -5.14
C GLY A 9 -24.39 -6.13 -3.62
N GLY A 10 -25.58 -6.07 -3.01
CA GLY A 10 -25.79 -6.42 -1.60
C GLY A 10 -25.36 -5.41 -0.51
N SER A 11 -24.86 -4.21 -0.82
CA SER A 11 -24.53 -3.24 0.23
C SER A 11 -25.79 -2.70 0.92
N ASN A 12 -25.99 -3.10 2.18
CA ASN A 12 -26.95 -2.47 3.09
C ASN A 12 -26.38 -1.10 3.50
N SER A 13 -26.43 -0.11 2.61
CA SER A 13 -26.14 1.26 3.00
C SER A 13 -27.22 1.72 3.97
N THR A 14 -26.91 1.78 5.26
CA THR A 14 -27.83 2.24 6.30
C THR A 14 -27.68 3.75 6.47
N GLU A 15 -28.80 4.46 6.38
CA GLU A 15 -28.87 5.88 6.71
C GLU A 15 -29.19 6.03 8.20
N SER A 16 -28.37 6.76 8.94
CA SER A 16 -28.63 7.05 10.35
C SER A 16 -29.69 8.15 10.50
N SER A 17 -30.23 8.29 11.71
CA SER A 17 -31.30 9.25 12.01
C SER A 17 -30.93 10.73 11.79
N ASP A 18 -29.65 11.01 11.64
CA ASP A 18 -29.06 12.33 11.35
C ASP A 18 -28.82 12.58 9.85
N GLY A 19 -29.19 11.63 8.97
CA GLY A 19 -29.03 11.74 7.52
C GLY A 19 -27.63 11.39 7.01
N ILE A 20 -26.75 10.85 7.86
CA ILE A 20 -25.44 10.36 7.44
C ILE A 20 -25.61 8.98 6.79
N LYS A 21 -25.06 8.81 5.59
CA LYS A 21 -25.06 7.54 4.87
C LYS A 21 -23.77 6.76 5.13
N THR A 22 -23.91 5.50 5.53
CA THR A 22 -22.76 4.60 5.68
C THR A 22 -22.52 3.81 4.39
N PHE A 23 -21.27 3.86 3.91
CA PHE A 23 -20.76 3.08 2.79
C PHE A 23 -19.78 2.01 3.30
N THR A 24 -19.56 0.97 2.51
CA THR A 24 -18.67 -0.15 2.81
C THR A 24 -17.47 -0.15 1.87
N MET A 25 -16.30 -0.50 2.39
CA MET A 25 -15.08 -0.65 1.60
C MET A 25 -14.39 -1.96 1.96
N PHE A 26 -14.00 -2.73 0.94
CA PHE A 26 -13.02 -3.80 1.12
C PHE A 26 -11.66 -3.36 0.62
N THR A 27 -10.63 -3.71 1.39
CA THR A 27 -9.25 -3.39 1.06
C THR A 27 -8.40 -4.65 1.11
N ALA A 28 -7.86 -5.06 -0.04
CA ALA A 28 -6.94 -6.19 -0.19
C ALA A 28 -5.51 -5.88 0.32
N MET A 29 -5.42 -5.26 1.50
CA MET A 29 -4.18 -5.00 2.22
C MET A 29 -4.38 -5.42 3.67
N PRO A 30 -3.36 -6.01 4.34
CA PRO A 30 -3.45 -6.27 5.76
C PRO A 30 -3.63 -4.98 6.54
N GLY A 31 -4.61 -5.00 7.45
CA GLY A 31 -4.95 -3.84 8.25
C GLY A 31 -5.80 -4.26 9.44
N SER A 32 -6.24 -3.27 10.21
CA SER A 32 -7.19 -3.48 11.30
C SER A 32 -8.35 -2.54 11.10
N GLU A 33 -9.56 -3.01 11.39
CA GLU A 33 -10.73 -2.16 11.36
C GLU A 33 -10.58 -1.04 12.39
N ILE A 34 -10.95 0.17 11.98
CA ILE A 34 -11.00 1.33 12.85
C ILE A 34 -12.36 1.34 13.56
N ASN A 35 -12.36 1.67 14.85
CA ASN A 35 -13.60 1.74 15.61
C ASN A 35 -14.56 2.80 15.07
N ASP A 36 -15.85 2.52 15.24
CA ASP A 36 -16.93 3.39 14.78
C ASP A 36 -16.98 4.78 15.46
N ASP A 37 -16.28 4.95 16.58
CA ASP A 37 -16.22 6.16 17.40
C ASP A 37 -14.99 7.04 17.11
N ASN A 38 -14.26 6.79 16.03
CA ASN A 38 -13.09 7.57 15.66
C ASN A 38 -13.44 9.05 15.37
N ASP A 39 -12.77 9.97 16.08
CA ASP A 39 -13.01 11.42 15.97
C ASP A 39 -12.83 11.95 14.54
N VAL A 40 -11.78 11.53 13.83
CA VAL A 40 -11.50 12.00 12.46
C VAL A 40 -12.59 11.52 11.51
N MET A 41 -12.99 10.26 11.62
CA MET A 41 -14.08 9.70 10.82
C MET A 41 -15.41 10.43 11.07
N ASN A 42 -15.73 10.74 12.33
CA ASN A 42 -16.94 11.50 12.67
C ASN A 42 -16.90 12.92 12.11
N ILE A 43 -15.74 13.61 12.20
CA ILE A 43 -15.54 14.94 11.60
C ILE A 43 -15.73 14.90 10.09
N ILE A 44 -15.23 13.87 9.40
CA ILE A 44 -15.43 13.68 7.96
C ILE A 44 -16.92 13.45 7.67
N ALA A 45 -17.60 12.60 8.45
CA ALA A 45 -19.01 12.29 8.27
C ALA A 45 -19.90 13.52 8.45
N GLU A 46 -19.66 14.36 9.46
CA GLU A 46 -20.37 15.63 9.65
C GLU A 46 -20.19 16.59 8.47
N LYS A 47 -19.01 16.61 7.85
CA LYS A 47 -18.70 17.50 6.72
C LYS A 47 -19.25 17.01 5.38
N THR A 48 -19.32 15.69 5.20
CA THR A 48 -19.60 15.06 3.90
C THR A 48 -20.97 14.39 3.84
N GLY A 49 -21.60 14.12 4.99
CA GLY A 49 -22.79 13.28 5.10
C GLY A 49 -22.50 11.80 4.85
N ALA A 50 -21.23 11.39 4.79
CA ALA A 50 -20.83 10.03 4.46
C ALA A 50 -19.87 9.45 5.50
N LYS A 51 -20.16 8.22 5.92
CA LYS A 51 -19.27 7.40 6.76
C LYS A 51 -18.77 6.20 5.95
N LEU A 52 -17.54 5.79 6.16
CA LEU A 52 -16.95 4.63 5.51
C LEU A 52 -16.67 3.54 6.54
N LYS A 53 -17.24 2.37 6.35
CA LYS A 53 -16.89 1.16 7.09
C LYS A 53 -15.91 0.34 6.27
N GLU A 54 -14.68 0.24 6.75
CA GLU A 54 -13.60 -0.47 6.07
C GLU A 54 -13.46 -1.89 6.61
N THR A 55 -13.29 -2.84 5.71
CA THR A 55 -12.87 -4.21 6.01
C THR A 55 -11.54 -4.46 5.31
N TRP A 56 -10.57 -4.96 6.08
CA TRP A 56 -9.20 -5.18 5.63
C TRP A 56 -8.92 -6.67 5.43
N LEU A 57 -7.94 -6.97 4.57
CA LEU A 57 -7.53 -8.34 4.28
C LEU A 57 -6.98 -9.03 5.55
N THR A 58 -7.43 -10.25 5.81
CA THR A 58 -6.96 -11.05 6.96
C THR A 58 -6.60 -12.47 6.53
N GLY A 59 -5.31 -12.82 6.66
CA GLY A 59 -4.83 -14.21 6.58
C GLY A 59 -4.91 -14.93 5.22
N GLN A 60 -5.35 -14.27 4.17
CA GLN A 60 -5.43 -14.81 2.81
C GLN A 60 -4.76 -13.86 1.80
N THR A 61 -4.45 -14.34 0.61
CA THR A 61 -3.94 -13.51 -0.50
C THR A 61 -5.03 -12.59 -1.04
N ASP A 62 -4.64 -11.52 -1.73
CA ASP A 62 -5.60 -10.63 -2.41
C ASP A 62 -6.41 -11.39 -3.48
N ALA A 63 -5.79 -12.26 -4.26
CA ALA A 63 -6.43 -13.09 -5.26
C ALA A 63 -7.53 -14.00 -4.68
N GLU A 64 -7.27 -14.64 -3.54
CA GLU A 64 -8.27 -15.48 -2.85
C GLU A 64 -9.44 -14.65 -2.32
N ALA A 65 -9.14 -13.48 -1.74
CA ALA A 65 -10.15 -12.56 -1.20
C ALA A 65 -11.08 -12.03 -2.29
N ILE A 66 -10.49 -11.50 -3.36
CA ILE A 66 -11.23 -10.93 -4.48
C ILE A 66 -11.98 -12.02 -5.24
N GLY A 67 -11.38 -13.21 -5.43
CA GLY A 67 -12.08 -14.36 -6.00
C GLY A 67 -13.32 -14.76 -5.19
N THR A 68 -13.25 -14.71 -3.86
CA THR A 68 -14.39 -14.98 -2.97
C THR A 68 -15.49 -13.92 -3.10
N ILE A 69 -15.13 -12.63 -3.13
CA ILE A 69 -16.07 -11.52 -3.32
C ILE A 69 -16.79 -11.65 -4.67
N ILE A 70 -16.04 -11.92 -5.74
CA ILE A 70 -16.61 -12.10 -7.09
C ILE A 70 -17.57 -13.30 -7.13
N ALA A 71 -17.17 -14.44 -6.56
CA ALA A 71 -18.00 -15.65 -6.51
C ALA A 71 -19.27 -15.47 -5.67
N GLY A 72 -19.20 -14.66 -4.61
CA GLY A 72 -20.34 -14.33 -3.75
C GLY A 72 -21.36 -13.41 -4.42
N GLY A 73 -20.91 -12.53 -5.34
CA GLY A 73 -21.77 -11.56 -6.01
C GLY A 73 -22.27 -10.42 -5.12
N GLU A 74 -21.77 -10.36 -3.87
CA GLU A 74 -22.01 -9.28 -2.93
C GLU A 74 -20.74 -8.42 -2.83
N TYR A 75 -20.83 -7.19 -3.32
CA TYR A 75 -19.73 -6.28 -3.44
C TYR A 75 -19.86 -5.13 -2.41
N PRO A 76 -18.76 -4.72 -1.77
CA PRO A 76 -18.75 -3.47 -1.02
C PRO A 76 -18.97 -2.28 -1.97
N ASP A 77 -19.40 -1.13 -1.44
CA ASP A 77 -19.57 0.08 -2.26
C ASP A 77 -18.26 0.48 -2.93
N PHE A 78 -17.16 0.41 -2.18
CA PHE A 78 -15.79 0.66 -2.64
C PHE A 78 -14.93 -0.58 -2.52
N ILE A 79 -14.00 -0.77 -3.46
CA ILE A 79 -13.09 -1.91 -3.42
C ILE A 79 -11.69 -1.52 -3.84
N ASN A 80 -10.71 -2.00 -3.09
CA ASN A 80 -9.32 -1.98 -3.47
C ASN A 80 -8.84 -3.43 -3.59
N GLY A 81 -8.69 -3.88 -4.83
CA GLY A 81 -8.40 -5.27 -5.16
C GLY A 81 -6.93 -5.68 -5.06
N GLY A 82 -6.02 -4.76 -4.71
CA GLY A 82 -4.58 -5.05 -4.77
C GLY A 82 -4.17 -5.41 -6.20
N ASP A 83 -3.39 -6.49 -6.35
CA ASP A 83 -2.96 -7.01 -7.65
C ASP A 83 -4.12 -7.72 -8.39
N ALA A 84 -5.21 -8.04 -7.69
CA ALA A 84 -6.41 -8.66 -8.25
C ALA A 84 -7.46 -7.65 -8.80
N MET A 85 -7.10 -6.38 -8.98
CA MET A 85 -7.99 -5.37 -9.60
C MET A 85 -8.47 -5.77 -11.01
N MET A 86 -7.62 -6.42 -11.80
CA MET A 86 -7.99 -6.87 -13.14
C MET A 86 -9.11 -7.93 -13.10
N SER A 87 -9.13 -8.80 -12.10
CA SER A 87 -10.22 -9.77 -11.92
C SER A 87 -11.57 -9.10 -11.70
N LEU A 88 -11.60 -7.95 -11.00
CA LEU A 88 -12.82 -7.15 -10.83
C LEU A 88 -13.26 -6.46 -12.13
N TYR A 89 -12.29 -6.00 -12.92
CA TYR A 89 -12.55 -5.45 -14.25
C TYR A 89 -13.13 -6.51 -15.19
N ASP A 90 -12.51 -7.68 -15.28
CA ASP A 90 -12.94 -8.80 -16.12
C ASP A 90 -14.33 -9.32 -15.73
N ALA A 91 -14.65 -9.27 -14.43
CA ALA A 91 -15.98 -9.61 -13.92
C ALA A 91 -17.05 -8.54 -14.25
N GLY A 92 -16.65 -7.37 -14.76
CA GLY A 92 -17.57 -6.30 -15.18
C GLY A 92 -18.30 -5.62 -14.02
N VAL A 93 -17.71 -5.64 -12.81
CA VAL A 93 -18.39 -5.18 -11.59
C VAL A 93 -17.99 -3.78 -11.14
N LEU A 94 -17.03 -3.16 -11.83
CA LEU A 94 -16.56 -1.81 -11.53
C LEU A 94 -17.39 -0.77 -12.29
N VAL A 95 -17.61 0.38 -11.66
CA VAL A 95 -18.28 1.53 -12.26
C VAL A 95 -17.25 2.39 -13.00
N PRO A 96 -17.50 2.79 -14.26
CA PRO A 96 -16.61 3.70 -14.98
C PRO A 96 -16.69 5.11 -14.39
N TRP A 97 -15.53 5.76 -14.24
CA TRP A 97 -15.37 7.05 -13.58
C TRP A 97 -15.47 8.25 -14.53
N ASP A 98 -15.41 8.05 -15.85
CA ASP A 98 -15.30 9.14 -16.85
C ASP A 98 -16.34 10.26 -16.63
N ASP A 99 -17.61 9.92 -16.45
CA ASP A 99 -18.70 10.89 -16.22
C ASP A 99 -18.63 11.58 -14.85
N TYR A 100 -17.92 10.98 -13.88
CA TYR A 100 -17.74 11.51 -12.54
C TYR A 100 -16.51 12.42 -12.46
N LEU A 101 -15.44 12.12 -13.19
CA LEU A 101 -14.25 12.97 -13.27
C LEU A 101 -14.60 14.37 -13.78
N GLU A 102 -15.51 14.50 -14.75
CA GLU A 102 -15.98 15.80 -15.22
C GLU A 102 -16.84 16.56 -14.19
N LYS A 103 -17.51 15.84 -13.28
CA LYS A 103 -18.38 16.44 -12.25
C LYS A 103 -17.63 16.83 -10.98
N TYR A 104 -16.51 16.17 -10.70
CA TYR A 104 -15.75 16.34 -9.45
C TYR A 104 -14.35 16.89 -9.74
N PRO A 105 -14.19 18.21 -9.89
CA PRO A 105 -12.93 18.82 -10.30
C PRO A 105 -11.79 18.57 -9.31
N ASN A 106 -12.07 18.48 -8.00
CA ASN A 106 -11.08 18.16 -6.98
C ASN A 106 -10.48 16.76 -7.16
N LEU A 107 -11.26 15.81 -7.69
CA LEU A 107 -10.74 14.49 -8.05
C LEU A 107 -9.94 14.59 -9.34
N LYS A 108 -10.49 15.25 -10.37
CA LYS A 108 -9.82 15.41 -11.67
C LYS A 108 -8.46 16.10 -11.56
N GLU A 109 -8.31 17.09 -10.70
CA GLU A 109 -7.06 17.83 -10.51
C GLU A 109 -5.94 17.03 -9.83
N MET A 110 -6.23 15.84 -9.28
CA MET A 110 -5.19 14.96 -8.70
C MET A 110 -4.16 14.51 -9.75
N TYR A 111 -4.54 14.46 -11.01
CA TYR A 111 -3.69 14.03 -12.11
C TYR A 111 -3.86 14.93 -13.33
N THR A 112 -2.81 15.05 -14.13
CA THR A 112 -2.91 15.62 -15.47
C THR A 112 -3.74 14.71 -16.39
N ASP A 113 -4.30 15.25 -17.48
CA ASP A 113 -5.06 14.44 -18.46
C ASP A 113 -4.24 13.24 -18.97
N LYS A 114 -2.92 13.43 -19.16
CA LYS A 114 -2.00 12.36 -19.58
C LYS A 114 -1.84 11.28 -18.53
N GLU A 115 -1.79 11.64 -17.24
CA GLU A 115 -1.70 10.66 -16.16
C GLU A 115 -3.01 9.91 -15.98
N TRP A 116 -4.16 10.58 -16.18
CA TRP A 116 -5.46 9.91 -16.23
C TRP A 116 -5.54 8.85 -17.33
N ASP A 117 -4.96 9.12 -18.50
CA ASP A 117 -4.90 8.15 -19.59
C ASP A 117 -4.12 6.87 -19.24
N ASN A 118 -3.20 6.91 -18.27
CA ASN A 118 -2.51 5.71 -17.79
C ASN A 118 -3.41 4.76 -16.99
N PHE A 119 -4.55 5.23 -16.48
CA PHE A 119 -5.54 4.39 -15.78
C PHE A 119 -6.61 3.82 -16.72
N ARG A 120 -6.56 4.16 -18.01
CA ARG A 120 -7.56 3.75 -18.99
C ARG A 120 -7.40 2.27 -19.34
N GLN A 121 -8.50 1.52 -19.28
CA GLN A 121 -8.53 0.10 -19.62
C GLN A 121 -8.79 -0.12 -21.11
N GLU A 122 -8.78 -1.38 -21.55
CA GLU A 122 -8.90 -1.74 -22.97
C GLU A 122 -10.17 -1.20 -23.64
N ASP A 123 -11.26 -1.05 -22.88
CA ASP A 123 -12.53 -0.49 -23.34
C ASP A 123 -12.55 1.05 -23.43
N GLY A 124 -11.43 1.69 -23.08
CA GLY A 124 -11.26 3.13 -23.11
C GLY A 124 -11.81 3.85 -21.88
N LYS A 125 -12.22 3.15 -20.82
CA LYS A 125 -12.77 3.74 -19.59
C LYS A 125 -11.77 3.69 -18.43
N ILE A 126 -11.99 4.57 -17.46
CA ILE A 126 -11.22 4.60 -16.21
C ILE A 126 -12.10 4.01 -15.11
N TYR A 127 -11.60 3.02 -14.37
CA TYR A 127 -12.35 2.35 -13.31
C TYR A 127 -11.73 2.51 -11.92
N TRP A 128 -10.49 2.98 -11.87
CA TRP A 128 -9.73 3.18 -10.66
C TRP A 128 -8.66 4.24 -10.84
N ALA A 129 -8.11 4.69 -9.72
CA ALA A 129 -6.90 5.51 -9.68
C ALA A 129 -6.09 5.17 -8.42
N ASN A 130 -4.82 5.59 -8.40
CA ASN A 130 -3.98 5.49 -7.20
C ASN A 130 -4.24 6.67 -6.25
N VAL A 131 -5.34 6.64 -5.50
CA VAL A 131 -5.71 7.76 -4.61
C VAL A 131 -4.79 7.91 -3.39
N PHE A 132 -3.81 7.02 -3.21
CA PHE A 132 -2.82 7.05 -2.14
C PHE A 132 -1.48 7.58 -2.67
N GLN A 133 -0.73 8.26 -1.79
CA GLN A 133 0.56 8.90 -2.10
C GLN A 133 0.50 10.05 -3.12
N ASN A 134 -0.69 10.54 -3.45
CA ASN A 134 -0.84 11.81 -4.15
C ASN A 134 -0.74 12.96 -3.14
N THR A 135 0.31 13.77 -3.24
CA THR A 135 0.52 14.93 -2.37
C THR A 135 -0.01 16.20 -3.03
N TYR A 136 -0.94 16.89 -2.37
CA TYR A 136 -1.42 18.20 -2.84
C TYR A 136 -0.40 19.31 -2.51
N GLY A 137 0.57 19.49 -3.40
CA GLY A 137 1.65 20.46 -3.24
C GLY A 137 2.87 19.86 -2.54
N GLU A 138 3.02 20.10 -1.25
CA GLU A 138 4.19 19.68 -0.47
C GLU A 138 3.89 18.43 0.35
N ASP A 139 4.88 17.55 0.50
CA ASP A 139 4.79 16.40 1.40
C ASP A 139 4.64 16.88 2.85
N ARG A 140 3.62 16.36 3.53
CA ARG A 140 3.30 16.66 4.94
C ARG A 140 3.43 15.43 5.83
N ALA A 141 3.96 14.32 5.32
CA ALA A 141 4.27 13.16 6.13
C ALA A 141 5.23 13.58 7.25
N THR A 142 4.82 13.34 8.50
CA THR A 142 5.66 13.56 9.67
C THR A 142 6.45 12.31 10.06
N THR A 143 6.25 11.22 9.32
CA THR A 143 6.86 9.91 9.53
C THR A 143 7.72 9.56 8.33
N HIS A 144 9.00 9.28 8.56
CA HIS A 144 9.88 8.67 7.57
C HIS A 144 9.79 7.15 7.74
N ASN A 145 9.06 6.50 6.82
CA ASN A 145 8.79 5.06 6.81
C ASN A 145 9.50 4.35 5.65
N ASP A 146 10.46 5.01 5.01
CA ASP A 146 11.14 4.48 3.83
C ASP A 146 12.12 3.36 4.20
N GLU A 147 12.61 2.68 3.16
CA GLU A 147 13.52 1.53 3.27
C GLU A 147 14.82 1.93 3.98
N ALA A 148 15.07 1.33 5.15
CA ALA A 148 16.25 1.61 5.96
C ALA A 148 16.79 0.37 6.67
N PHE A 149 18.06 0.42 7.06
CA PHE A 149 18.66 -0.56 7.96
C PHE A 149 18.36 -0.20 9.40
N TRP A 150 17.53 -1.01 10.05
CA TRP A 150 17.13 -0.80 11.44
C TRP A 150 17.96 -1.66 12.39
N ILE A 151 18.35 -1.09 13.54
CA ILE A 151 18.99 -1.81 14.65
C ILE A 151 18.19 -1.53 15.91
N GLN A 152 17.90 -2.58 16.68
CA GLN A 152 17.24 -2.39 17.98
C GLN A 152 18.17 -1.64 18.92
N ALA A 153 17.67 -0.58 19.59
CA ALA A 153 18.47 0.26 20.47
C ALA A 153 19.26 -0.53 21.54
N ARG A 154 18.69 -1.62 22.07
CA ARG A 154 19.37 -2.52 23.03
C ARG A 154 20.65 -3.17 22.49
N VAL A 155 20.74 -3.40 21.18
CA VAL A 155 21.92 -4.00 20.53
C VAL A 155 23.04 -2.96 20.45
N LEU A 156 22.68 -1.72 20.08
CA LEU A 156 23.61 -0.59 20.11
C LEU A 156 24.12 -0.33 21.52
N GLU A 157 23.22 -0.32 22.52
CA GLU A 157 23.60 -0.14 23.92
C GLU A 157 24.57 -1.22 24.41
N TRP A 158 24.31 -2.50 24.10
CA TRP A 158 25.19 -3.61 24.43
C TRP A 158 26.59 -3.46 23.83
N ALA A 159 26.70 -2.94 22.61
CA ALA A 159 27.96 -2.70 21.93
C ALA A 159 28.60 -1.33 22.24
N GLY A 160 28.00 -0.52 23.11
CA GLY A 160 28.53 0.81 23.47
C GLY A 160 28.35 1.87 22.37
N TYR A 161 27.27 1.78 21.58
CA TYR A 161 26.89 2.74 20.53
C TYR A 161 27.99 2.96 19.47
N PRO A 162 28.44 1.90 18.77
CA PRO A 162 29.46 2.03 17.73
C PRO A 162 28.94 2.84 16.54
N GLU A 163 29.85 3.53 15.86
CA GLU A 163 29.57 4.11 14.54
C GLU A 163 29.67 3.01 13.47
N ILE A 164 28.57 2.78 12.73
CA ILE A 164 28.45 1.71 11.73
C ILE A 164 28.48 2.35 10.34
N LYS A 165 29.40 1.90 9.47
CA LYS A 165 29.67 2.51 8.15
C LYS A 165 29.58 1.53 6.98
N THR A 166 29.45 0.24 7.25
CA THR A 166 29.46 -0.82 6.23
C THR A 166 28.43 -1.89 6.57
N LEU A 167 27.99 -2.62 5.54
CA LEU A 167 27.06 -3.73 5.70
C LEU A 167 27.66 -4.86 6.55
N ASP A 168 28.96 -5.14 6.37
CA ASP A 168 29.69 -6.11 7.20
C ASP A 168 29.63 -5.71 8.69
N GLN A 169 29.92 -4.46 9.03
CA GLN A 169 29.81 -3.97 10.41
C GLN A 169 28.39 -4.06 10.96
N TYR A 170 27.37 -3.87 10.12
CA TYR A 170 25.97 -4.00 10.50
C TYR A 170 25.65 -5.45 10.88
N PHE A 171 25.98 -6.42 10.02
CA PHE A 171 25.71 -7.83 10.28
C PHE A 171 26.59 -8.41 11.38
N ASP A 172 27.89 -8.07 11.43
CA ASP A 172 28.81 -8.49 12.49
C ASP A 172 28.27 -8.10 13.88
N LEU A 173 27.70 -6.90 14.01
CA LEU A 173 27.11 -6.43 15.27
C LEU A 173 25.86 -7.24 15.65
N LEU A 174 24.96 -7.48 14.70
CA LEU A 174 23.72 -8.24 14.94
C LEU A 174 24.02 -9.70 15.31
N GLU A 175 24.95 -10.33 14.61
CA GLU A 175 25.40 -11.69 14.85
C GLU A 175 26.10 -11.81 16.21
N SER A 176 27.05 -10.92 16.51
CA SER A 176 27.76 -10.89 17.79
C SER A 176 26.80 -10.73 18.97
N TYR A 177 25.78 -9.89 18.83
CA TYR A 177 24.75 -9.72 19.84
C TYR A 177 23.91 -10.99 20.03
N ALA A 178 23.48 -11.62 18.94
CA ALA A 178 22.67 -12.84 18.99
C ALA A 178 23.44 -14.04 19.57
N ASP A 179 24.73 -14.16 19.27
CA ASP A 179 25.61 -15.20 19.83
C ASP A 179 25.81 -15.01 21.34
N ALA A 180 26.05 -13.78 21.79
CA ALA A 180 26.19 -13.46 23.21
C ALA A 180 24.85 -13.52 23.97
N ASN A 181 23.73 -13.29 23.28
CA ASN A 181 22.39 -13.23 23.83
C ASN A 181 21.44 -14.11 23.01
N PRO A 182 21.53 -15.45 23.08
CA PRO A 182 20.73 -16.33 22.21
C PRO A 182 19.22 -16.25 22.48
N THR A 183 18.83 -15.82 23.68
CA THR A 183 17.42 -15.69 24.11
C THR A 183 17.19 -14.37 24.84
N MET A 184 16.02 -13.79 24.64
CA MET A 184 15.49 -12.68 25.44
C MET A 184 15.14 -13.15 26.86
N ALA A 185 14.90 -12.20 27.77
CA ALA A 185 14.59 -12.48 29.18
C ALA A 185 13.35 -13.37 29.39
N ASN A 186 12.41 -13.38 28.44
CA ASN A 186 11.21 -14.21 28.45
C ASN A 186 11.43 -15.60 27.81
N GLY A 187 12.66 -15.95 27.42
CA GLY A 187 13.01 -17.23 26.80
C GLY A 187 12.82 -17.29 25.28
N THR A 188 12.28 -16.24 24.64
CA THR A 188 12.16 -16.19 23.17
C THR A 188 13.54 -16.07 22.53
N LYS A 189 13.82 -16.85 21.49
CA LYS A 189 15.08 -16.79 20.73
C LYS A 189 15.27 -15.40 20.10
N ASN A 190 16.47 -14.83 20.20
CA ASN A 190 16.80 -13.64 19.43
C ASN A 190 16.98 -14.02 17.95
N ILE A 191 16.27 -13.31 17.08
CA ILE A 191 16.44 -13.37 15.63
C ILE A 191 17.29 -12.16 15.25
N PRO A 192 18.53 -12.35 14.74
CA PRO A 192 19.45 -11.24 14.49
C PRO A 192 18.95 -10.31 13.39
N TYR A 193 18.30 -10.85 12.37
CA TYR A 193 17.80 -10.09 11.22
C TYR A 193 16.49 -10.69 10.70
N THR A 194 15.58 -9.82 10.27
CA THR A 194 14.34 -10.20 9.58
C THR A 194 14.05 -9.17 8.50
N ALA A 195 13.52 -9.64 7.37
CA ALA A 195 13.03 -8.80 6.29
C ALA A 195 11.62 -9.27 5.89
N LEU A 196 10.83 -8.38 5.30
CA LEU A 196 9.55 -8.75 4.71
C LEU A 196 9.84 -9.39 3.34
N CYS A 197 9.46 -10.66 3.16
CA CYS A 197 9.72 -11.40 1.91
C CYS A 197 8.55 -12.35 1.55
N GLU A 198 7.37 -12.09 2.10
CA GLU A 198 6.17 -12.87 1.83
C GLU A 198 5.26 -12.13 0.86
N ASP A 199 4.67 -12.87 -0.10
CA ASP A 199 3.72 -12.34 -1.08
C ASP A 199 4.39 -11.22 -1.92
N TRP A 200 3.70 -10.15 -2.31
CA TRP A 200 4.26 -9.01 -3.05
C TRP A 200 5.38 -8.23 -2.31
N ARG A 201 5.73 -8.59 -1.07
CA ARG A 201 6.64 -7.80 -0.20
C ARG A 201 8.13 -8.08 -0.38
N TYR A 202 8.52 -8.84 -1.39
CA TYR A 202 9.93 -9.17 -1.66
C TYR A 202 10.80 -7.94 -2.06
N PHE A 203 10.17 -6.80 -2.33
CA PHE A 203 10.83 -5.51 -2.61
C PHE A 203 11.87 -5.09 -1.56
N CYS A 204 11.78 -5.58 -0.30
CA CYS A 204 12.76 -5.29 0.74
C CYS A 204 14.17 -5.81 0.44
N ILE A 205 14.32 -6.77 -0.48
CA ILE A 205 15.62 -7.30 -0.91
C ILE A 205 16.01 -6.72 -2.27
N GLU A 206 15.03 -6.59 -3.16
CA GLU A 206 15.29 -6.36 -4.58
C GLU A 206 15.44 -4.87 -4.94
N ASN A 207 14.79 -3.93 -4.23
CA ASN A 207 14.79 -2.52 -4.64
C ASN A 207 16.08 -1.74 -4.27
N ALA A 208 16.92 -2.27 -3.39
CA ALA A 208 18.08 -1.53 -2.88
C ALA A 208 19.06 -1.05 -3.98
N PRO A 209 19.41 -1.85 -5.00
CA PRO A 209 20.28 -1.40 -6.09
C PRO A 209 19.70 -0.21 -6.85
N GLN A 210 18.40 -0.22 -7.15
CA GLN A 210 17.71 0.87 -7.84
C GLN A 210 17.82 2.20 -7.08
N PHE A 211 17.62 2.18 -5.76
CA PHE A 211 17.75 3.38 -4.93
C PHE A 211 19.19 3.87 -4.82
N LEU A 212 20.15 2.95 -4.71
CA LEU A 212 21.58 3.28 -4.66
C LEU A 212 22.07 3.89 -5.99
N ASP A 213 21.48 3.49 -7.12
CA ASP A 213 21.71 4.08 -8.43
C ASP A 213 21.04 5.45 -8.62
N GLY A 214 20.27 5.92 -7.62
CA GLY A 214 19.64 7.25 -7.61
C GLY A 214 18.30 7.31 -8.34
N TYR A 215 17.69 6.17 -8.62
CA TYR A 215 16.36 6.10 -9.24
C TYR A 215 15.26 6.07 -8.18
N PRO A 216 14.07 6.63 -8.48
CA PRO A 216 12.90 6.46 -7.63
C PRO A 216 12.44 5.00 -7.66
N ASN A 217 11.43 4.64 -6.84
CA ASN A 217 10.81 3.33 -6.90
C ASN A 217 9.96 3.20 -8.18
N ASP A 218 10.55 2.72 -9.27
CA ASP A 218 9.88 2.43 -10.55
C ASP A 218 9.34 0.98 -10.62
N GLY A 219 9.23 0.28 -9.47
CA GLY A 219 8.70 -1.07 -9.41
C GLY A 219 9.78 -2.14 -9.60
N SER A 220 9.69 -2.95 -10.65
CA SER A 220 10.59 -4.09 -10.92
C SER A 220 11.75 -3.78 -11.89
N VAL A 221 11.93 -2.50 -12.25
CA VAL A 221 12.89 -2.06 -13.26
C VAL A 221 13.40 -0.66 -12.97
N ILE A 222 14.51 -0.29 -13.62
CA ILE A 222 14.96 1.09 -13.79
C ILE A 222 14.52 1.56 -15.18
N VAL A 223 13.90 2.74 -15.27
CA VAL A 223 13.64 3.43 -16.54
C VAL A 223 14.72 4.47 -16.76
N ASP A 224 15.72 4.13 -17.57
CA ASP A 224 16.77 5.08 -17.97
C ASP A 224 16.16 6.10 -18.95
N LYS A 225 16.03 7.35 -18.50
CA LYS A 225 15.44 8.45 -19.27
C LYS A 225 16.37 9.01 -20.35
N ASP A 226 17.67 8.74 -20.27
CA ASP A 226 18.64 9.20 -21.26
C ASP A 226 18.68 8.25 -22.47
N THR A 227 18.64 6.94 -22.21
CA THR A 227 18.65 5.91 -23.26
C THR A 227 17.26 5.42 -23.65
N MET A 228 16.23 5.76 -22.86
CA MET A 228 14.85 5.27 -22.98
C MET A 228 14.76 3.74 -22.92
N GLN A 229 15.63 3.12 -22.11
CA GLN A 229 15.66 1.68 -21.91
C GLN A 229 15.11 1.28 -20.55
N VAL A 230 14.49 0.11 -20.54
CA VAL A 230 14.08 -0.59 -19.32
C VAL A 230 15.21 -1.53 -18.93
N VAL A 231 15.76 -1.35 -17.73
CA VAL A 231 16.86 -2.15 -17.19
C VAL A 231 16.34 -2.91 -15.97
N ASP A 232 16.56 -4.22 -15.94
CA ASP A 232 16.35 -5.00 -14.72
C ASP A 232 17.41 -4.58 -13.70
N TYR A 233 16.98 -3.98 -12.58
CA TYR A 233 17.92 -3.45 -11.59
C TYR A 233 18.77 -4.54 -10.94
N ASN A 234 18.34 -5.81 -10.97
CA ASN A 234 19.11 -6.95 -10.47
C ASN A 234 20.31 -7.29 -11.37
N THR A 235 20.39 -6.68 -12.55
CA THR A 235 21.50 -6.86 -13.51
C THR A 235 22.50 -5.69 -13.49
N THR A 236 22.27 -4.68 -12.65
CA THR A 236 23.15 -3.53 -12.51
C THR A 236 24.43 -3.90 -11.74
N PRO A 237 25.53 -3.16 -11.91
CA PRO A 237 26.74 -3.35 -11.09
C PRO A 237 26.54 -3.12 -9.59
N THR A 238 25.44 -2.49 -9.19
CA THR A 238 25.11 -2.13 -7.80
C THR A 238 24.41 -3.29 -7.08
N ALA A 239 23.82 -4.22 -7.82
CA ALA A 239 23.18 -5.45 -7.30
C ALA A 239 24.20 -6.56 -6.95
#